data_AF-A0AAW1XZ46-F1
#
_entry.id   AF-A0AAW1XZ46-F1
#
_cell.length_a   1.000
_cell.length_b   1.000
_cell.length_c   1.000
_cell.angle_alpha   90.00
_cell.angle_beta   90.00
_cell.angle_gamma   90.00
#
_symmetry.space_group_name_H-M   'P 1'
#
loop_
_entity.id
_entity.type
_entity.pdbx_description
1 polymer ?
#
loop_
_entity_poly.entity_id
_entity_poly.type
_entity_poly.pdbx_seq_one_letter_code
_entity_poly.pdbx_strand_id
1 'polypeptide(L)'
;MAWSLDVAKKFGIFGAVFFTQSCAVGNIYYHAYKGLLKLPLANDDCEILIPGLQLPLEAVDLPSFLHDFGSYPAVYNMVVGQFSNVDKADWVLYNTFYELEEEVVDWMAYALAINYNWTNHTIQVLG
;
A
#
# COMPACT_ATOMS: atom_id res chain seq x y z
N MET A 1 4.63 5.38 10.22
CA MET A 1 6.03 5.33 10.71
C MET A 1 6.27 3.95 11.32
N ALA A 2 7.09 3.11 10.69
CA ALA A 2 7.26 1.71 11.13
C ALA A 2 7.70 1.58 12.60
N TRP A 3 8.59 2.47 13.07
CA TRP A 3 9.17 2.38 14.42
C TRP A 3 8.12 2.40 15.55
N SER A 4 7.03 3.15 15.41
CA SER A 4 6.03 3.29 16.48
C SER A 4 5.24 2.00 16.67
N LEU A 5 5.03 1.23 15.60
CA LEU A 5 4.41 -0.08 15.66
C LEU A 5 5.32 -1.08 16.39
N ASP A 6 6.62 -1.09 16.10
CA ASP A 6 7.56 -1.97 16.80
C ASP A 6 7.62 -1.65 18.31
N VAL A 7 7.56 -0.36 18.68
CA VAL A 7 7.45 0.05 20.09
C VAL A 7 6.16 -0.46 20.71
N ALA A 8 5.00 -0.26 20.08
CA ALA A 8 3.72 -0.75 20.60
C ALA A 8 3.76 -2.27 20.85
N LYS A 9 4.30 -3.04 19.90
CA LYS A 9 4.43 -4.50 20.00
C LYS A 9 5.35 -4.94 21.13
N LYS A 10 6.45 -4.22 21.39
CA LYS A 10 7.34 -4.50 22.53
C LYS A 10 6.62 -4.41 23.88
N PHE A 11 5.57 -3.60 23.98
CA PHE A 11 4.79 -3.41 25.20
C PHE A 11 3.45 -4.17 25.20
N GLY A 12 3.19 -5.00 24.19
CA GLY A 12 1.91 -5.71 24.06
C GLY A 12 0.72 -4.78 23.82
N ILE A 13 0.97 -3.58 23.28
CA ILE A 13 -0.06 -2.61 22.93
C ILE A 13 -0.55 -2.89 21.51
N PHE A 14 -1.86 -2.85 21.34
CA PHE A 14 -2.50 -2.98 20.04
C PHE A 14 -2.06 -1.84 19.11
N GLY A 15 -1.64 -2.17 17.89
CA GLY A 15 -1.13 -1.23 16.90
C GLY A 15 -1.88 -1.31 15.58
N ALA A 16 -2.37 -0.17 15.12
CA ALA A 16 -2.97 -0.04 13.80
C ALA A 16 -2.08 0.78 12.86
N VAL A 17 -2.07 0.42 11.58
CA VAL A 17 -1.50 1.24 10.51
C VAL A 17 -2.64 1.93 9.79
N PHE A 18 -2.53 3.25 9.61
CA PHE A 18 -3.55 4.06 8.94
C PHE A 18 -2.94 4.76 7.72
N PHE A 19 -3.47 4.45 6.55
CA PHE A 19 -3.10 5.04 5.28
C PHE A 19 -4.10 6.13 4.91
N THR A 20 -3.58 7.35 4.73
CA THR A 20 -4.39 8.54 4.40
C THR A 20 -4.66 8.69 2.90
N GLN A 21 -3.95 7.93 2.07
CA GLN A 21 -4.10 7.91 0.61
C GLN A 21 -5.04 6.77 0.20
N SER A 22 -5.51 6.82 -1.05
CA SER A 22 -6.37 5.77 -1.62
C SER A 22 -5.68 4.40 -1.55
N CYS A 23 -6.49 3.34 -1.53
CA CYS A 23 -5.97 1.97 -1.50
C CYS A 23 -5.17 1.68 -2.78
N ALA A 24 -5.60 2.21 -3.92
CA ALA A 24 -4.87 2.16 -5.18
C ALA A 24 -3.43 2.68 -5.08
N VAL A 25 -3.22 3.84 -4.46
CA VAL A 25 -1.87 4.40 -4.26
C VAL A 25 -1.06 3.53 -3.29
N GLY A 26 -1.68 3.03 -2.23
CA GLY A 26 -1.06 2.08 -1.31
C GLY A 26 -0.59 0.79 -2.02
N ASN A 27 -1.39 0.29 -2.96
CA ASN A 27 -1.08 -0.89 -3.75
C ASN A 27 0.13 -0.68 -4.67
N ILE A 28 0.22 0.48 -5.33
CA ILE A 28 1.40 0.88 -6.12
C ILE A 28 2.67 0.86 -5.25
N TYR A 29 2.62 1.46 -4.07
CA TYR A 29 3.77 1.49 -3.15
C TYR A 29 4.12 0.11 -2.61
N TYR A 30 3.13 -0.75 -2.36
CA TYR A 30 3.36 -2.13 -1.94
C TYR A 30 4.12 -2.91 -3.02
N HIS A 31 3.73 -2.76 -4.29
CA HIS A 31 4.43 -3.38 -5.40
C HIS A 31 5.86 -2.86 -5.56
N ALA A 32 6.09 -1.56 -5.37
CA ALA A 32 7.45 -1.01 -5.32
C ALA A 32 8.25 -1.58 -4.14
N TYR A 33 7.64 -1.68 -2.95
CA TYR A 33 8.28 -2.23 -1.74
C TYR A 33 8.69 -3.71 -1.91
N LYS A 34 7.82 -4.52 -2.53
CA LYS A 34 8.11 -5.93 -2.81
C LYS A 34 9.04 -6.14 -4.02
N GLY A 35 9.42 -5.08 -4.73
CA GLY A 35 10.22 -5.17 -5.96
C GLY A 35 9.47 -5.80 -7.14
N LEU A 36 8.15 -5.85 -7.08
CA LEU A 36 7.29 -6.35 -8.15
C LEU A 36 7.11 -5.30 -9.25
N LEU A 37 7.04 -4.02 -8.86
CA LEU A 37 7.23 -2.88 -9.77
C LEU A 37 8.74 -2.60 -9.84
N LYS A 38 9.35 -2.87 -11.00
CA LYS A 38 10.79 -2.68 -11.21
C LYS A 38 11.10 -1.21 -11.41
N LEU A 39 12.04 -0.69 -10.63
CA LEU A 39 12.49 0.71 -10.69
C LEU A 39 14.01 0.76 -10.95
N PRO A 40 14.52 1.73 -11.74
CA PRO A 40 13.75 2.69 -12.54
C PRO A 40 12.91 1.99 -13.61
N LEU A 41 11.80 2.61 -14.01
CA LEU A 41 10.94 2.09 -15.09
C LEU A 41 11.76 2.02 -16.39
N ALA A 42 11.55 0.99 -17.20
CA ALA A 42 12.24 0.91 -18.48
C ALA A 42 11.66 1.95 -19.45
N ASN A 43 12.50 2.52 -20.31
CA ASN A 43 12.07 3.53 -21.30
C ASN A 43 11.02 3.00 -22.30
N ASP A 44 10.91 1.68 -22.43
CA ASP A 44 9.97 1.00 -23.33
C ASP A 44 8.69 0.52 -22.60
N ASP A 45 8.55 0.77 -21.29
CA ASP A 45 7.35 0.40 -20.52
C ASP A 45 6.23 1.41 -20.84
N CYS A 46 5.53 1.17 -21.96
CA CYS A 46 4.37 1.96 -22.36
C CYS A 46 3.14 1.67 -21.49
N GLU A 47 3.06 0.49 -20.87
CA GLU A 47 1.93 0.09 -20.02
C GLU A 47 2.43 -0.66 -18.78
N ILE A 48 2.00 -0.18 -17.61
CA ILE A 48 2.32 -0.73 -16.30
C ILE A 48 1.04 -1.38 -15.75
N LEU A 49 1.09 -2.70 -15.58
CA LEU A 49 -0.01 -3.48 -15.01
C LEU A 49 0.28 -3.76 -13.53
N ILE A 50 -0.59 -3.27 -12.66
CA ILE A 50 -0.48 -3.51 -11.22
C ILE A 50 -1.67 -4.38 -10.80
N PRO A 51 -1.43 -5.61 -10.34
CA PRO A 51 -2.47 -6.49 -9.80
C PRO A 51 -3.38 -5.77 -8.80
N GLY A 52 -4.70 -5.91 -8.98
CA GLY A 52 -5.71 -5.19 -8.20
C GLY A 52 -6.13 -3.84 -8.78
N LEU A 53 -5.47 -3.35 -9.84
CA LEU A 53 -5.94 -2.23 -10.65
C LEU A 53 -6.46 -2.74 -12.01
N GLN A 54 -7.66 -2.33 -12.41
CA GLN A 54 -8.31 -2.76 -13.66
C GLN A 54 -7.75 -2.13 -14.94
N LEU A 55 -6.96 -1.07 -14.80
CA LEU A 55 -6.54 -0.23 -15.91
C LEU A 55 -5.01 -0.22 -16.01
N PRO A 56 -4.45 -0.36 -17.23
CA PRO A 56 -3.04 -0.08 -17.46
C PRO A 56 -2.72 1.37 -17.10
N LEU A 57 -1.57 1.57 -16.45
CA LEU A 57 -1.05 2.89 -16.12
C LEU A 57 0.12 3.22 -17.03
N GLU A 58 0.28 4.49 -17.38
CA GLU A 58 1.52 4.99 -17.94
C GLU A 58 2.49 5.36 -16.81
N ALA A 59 3.78 5.48 -17.12
CA ALA A 59 4.76 5.95 -16.16
C ALA A 59 4.34 7.29 -15.52
N VAL A 60 3.79 8.21 -16.32
CA VAL A 60 3.35 9.53 -15.86
C VAL A 60 2.16 9.51 -14.90
N ASP A 61 1.38 8.42 -14.87
CA ASP A 61 0.28 8.24 -13.93
C ASP A 61 0.78 7.81 -12.54
N LEU A 62 2.03 7.32 -12.45
CA LEU A 62 2.63 6.95 -11.18
C LEU A 62 3.13 8.19 -10.42
N PRO A 63 3.14 8.12 -9.07
CA PRO A 63 3.76 9.14 -8.22
C PRO A 63 5.15 9.54 -8.70
N SER A 64 5.46 10.84 -8.65
CA SER A 64 6.65 11.44 -9.29
C SER A 64 7.97 10.78 -8.89
N PHE A 65 8.10 10.37 -7.64
CA PHE A 65 9.29 9.69 -7.12
C PHE A 65 9.45 8.23 -7.58
N LEU A 66 8.46 7.67 -8.28
CA LEU A 66 8.55 6.37 -8.94
C LEU A 66 8.88 6.52 -10.42
N HIS A 67 8.18 7.40 -11.15
CA HIS A 67 8.41 7.55 -12.59
C HIS A 67 9.68 8.33 -12.92
N ASP A 68 9.97 9.39 -12.15
CA ASP A 68 11.27 10.07 -12.15
C ASP A 68 12.06 9.55 -10.94
N PHE A 69 12.45 8.28 -11.03
CA PHE A 69 13.06 7.57 -9.91
C PHE A 69 14.34 8.26 -9.43
N GLY A 70 14.37 8.63 -8.15
CA GLY A 70 15.48 9.37 -7.53
C GLY A 70 15.24 10.88 -7.39
N SER A 71 14.15 11.44 -7.92
CA SER A 71 13.77 12.85 -7.76
C SER A 71 13.48 13.24 -6.30
N TYR A 72 12.83 12.37 -5.53
CA TYR A 72 12.51 12.59 -4.11
C TYR A 72 12.84 11.36 -3.24
N PRO A 73 14.13 11.07 -2.99
CA PRO A 73 14.55 9.83 -2.33
C PRO A 73 14.04 9.72 -0.88
N ALA A 74 13.93 10.84 -0.16
CA ALA A 74 13.39 10.86 1.19
C ALA A 74 11.89 10.52 1.22
N VAL A 75 11.12 11.02 0.24
CA VAL A 75 9.68 10.72 0.11
C VAL A 75 9.50 9.26 -0.27
N TYR A 76 10.25 8.77 -1.28
CA TYR A 76 10.26 7.36 -1.67
C TYR A 76 10.50 6.44 -0.47
N ASN A 77 11.59 6.66 0.27
CA ASN A 77 11.92 5.85 1.45
C ASN A 77 10.83 5.90 2.53
N MET A 78 10.18 7.04 2.71
CA MET A 78 9.11 7.19 3.69
C MET A 78 7.85 6.41 3.29
N VAL A 79 7.37 6.56 2.05
CA VAL A 79 6.07 6.01 1.61
C VAL A 79 6.17 4.56 1.12
N VAL A 80 7.32 4.11 0.64
CA VAL A 80 7.55 2.70 0.29
C VAL A 80 7.99 1.92 1.53
N GLY A 81 8.84 2.52 2.37
CA GLY A 81 9.33 1.89 3.60
C GLY A 81 8.28 1.70 4.69
N GLN A 82 7.10 2.32 4.58
CA GLN A 82 6.00 2.13 5.55
C GLN A 82 5.46 0.68 5.60
N PHE A 83 5.69 -0.11 4.55
CA PHE A 83 5.31 -1.53 4.50
C PHE A 83 6.33 -2.48 5.17
N SER A 84 7.42 -1.95 5.72
CA SER A 84 8.51 -2.74 6.31
C SER A 84 8.12 -3.66 7.46
N ASN A 85 7.08 -3.29 8.22
CA ASN A 85 6.56 -4.07 9.33
C ASN A 85 5.02 -4.08 9.40
N VAL A 86 4.35 -3.82 8.27
CA VAL A 86 2.88 -3.76 8.18
C VAL A 86 2.23 -5.09 8.58
N ASP A 87 2.93 -6.21 8.33
CA ASP A 87 2.54 -7.57 8.69
C ASP A 87 2.42 -7.78 10.21
N LYS A 88 3.07 -6.92 11.01
CA LYS A 88 2.95 -6.96 12.46
C LYS A 88 1.72 -6.21 12.96
N ALA A 89 1.09 -5.37 12.14
CA ALA A 89 -0.04 -4.56 12.57
C ALA A 89 -1.21 -5.45 12.98
N ASP A 90 -1.92 -5.06 14.04
CA ASP A 90 -3.15 -5.78 14.37
C ASP A 90 -4.28 -5.38 13.42
N TRP A 91 -4.32 -4.11 13.02
CA TRP A 91 -5.24 -3.59 11.99
C TRP A 91 -4.51 -2.77 10.93
N VAL A 92 -4.99 -2.89 9.70
CA VAL A 92 -4.62 -2.03 8.58
C VAL A 92 -5.87 -1.28 8.13
N LEU A 93 -5.76 0.04 8.09
CA LEU A 93 -6.87 0.94 7.84
C LEU A 93 -6.52 1.83 6.64
N TYR A 94 -7.45 1.97 5.70
CA TYR A 94 -7.37 2.88 4.58
C TYR A 94 -8.50 3.91 4.66
N ASN A 95 -8.19 5.16 4.34
CA ASN A 95 -9.19 6.22 4.23
C ASN A 95 -9.94 6.14 2.88
N THR A 96 -10.75 5.10 2.70
CA THR A 96 -11.58 4.87 1.50
C THR A 96 -12.97 4.36 1.91
N PHE A 97 -13.72 3.66 1.05
CA PHE A 97 -14.83 2.74 1.36
C PHE A 97 -14.86 1.62 0.29
N TYR A 98 -15.43 0.46 0.60
CA TYR A 98 -15.30 -0.73 -0.24
C TYR A 98 -15.84 -0.52 -1.66
N GLU A 99 -17.04 0.03 -1.80
CA GLU A 99 -17.70 0.24 -3.10
C GLU A 99 -16.96 1.23 -4.01
N LEU A 100 -16.01 2.01 -3.47
CA LEU A 100 -15.16 2.91 -4.27
C LEU A 100 -13.97 2.20 -4.91
N GLU A 101 -13.39 1.23 -4.20
CA GLU A 101 -12.07 0.65 -4.49
C GLU A 101 -12.08 -0.89 -4.38
N GLU A 102 -13.23 -1.51 -4.65
CA GLU A 102 -13.52 -2.94 -4.40
C GLU A 102 -12.36 -3.86 -4.80
N GLU A 103 -11.92 -3.82 -6.07
CA GLU A 103 -10.90 -4.75 -6.55
C GLU A 103 -9.53 -4.56 -5.90
N VAL A 104 -9.11 -3.32 -5.67
CA VAL A 104 -7.80 -3.07 -5.05
C VAL A 104 -7.85 -3.36 -3.56
N VAL A 105 -8.99 -3.14 -2.91
CA VAL A 105 -9.22 -3.49 -1.52
C VAL A 105 -9.13 -5.01 -1.35
N ASP A 106 -9.82 -5.79 -2.19
CA ASP A 106 -9.75 -7.25 -2.19
C ASP A 106 -8.35 -7.79 -2.52
N TRP A 107 -7.63 -7.12 -3.42
CA TRP A 107 -6.24 -7.49 -3.68
C TRP A 107 -5.36 -7.25 -2.46
N MET A 108 -5.43 -6.05 -1.87
CA MET A 108 -4.57 -5.64 -0.76
C MET A 108 -4.82 -6.47 0.49
N ALA A 109 -6.07 -6.82 0.73
CA ALA A 109 -6.49 -7.79 1.71
C ALA A 109 -5.76 -9.13 1.62
N TYR A 110 -5.82 -9.72 0.43
CA TYR A 110 -5.19 -10.99 0.12
C TYR A 110 -3.67 -10.88 0.30
N ALA A 111 -3.06 -9.84 -0.25
CA ALA A 111 -1.62 -9.69 -0.28
C ALA A 111 -0.99 -9.34 1.07
N LEU A 112 -1.72 -8.65 1.96
CA LEU A 112 -1.31 -8.40 3.34
C LEU A 112 -1.65 -9.57 4.27
N ALA A 113 -2.25 -10.65 3.75
CA ALA A 113 -2.68 -11.84 4.50
C ALA A 113 -3.58 -11.49 5.70
N ILE A 114 -4.41 -10.45 5.54
CA ILE A 114 -5.38 -10.04 6.56
C ILE A 114 -6.60 -10.92 6.40
N ASN A 115 -6.97 -11.66 7.46
CA ASN A 115 -8.16 -12.52 7.44
C ASN A 115 -9.43 -11.66 7.21
N TYR A 116 -10.06 -11.83 6.06
CA TYR A 116 -11.40 -11.31 5.79
C TYR A 116 -12.43 -12.12 6.57
N ASN A 117 -13.12 -11.47 7.52
CA ASN A 117 -14.19 -12.11 8.26
C ASN A 117 -15.46 -11.24 8.21
N TRP A 118 -16.38 -11.57 7.30
CA TRP A 118 -17.65 -10.88 7.12
C TRP A 118 -18.52 -10.84 8.39
N THR A 119 -18.27 -11.72 9.36
CA THR A 119 -19.05 -11.81 10.60
C THR A 119 -18.49 -10.96 11.75
N ASN A 120 -17.33 -10.33 11.60
CA ASN A 120 -16.74 -9.43 12.59
C ASN A 120 -16.18 -8.20 11.87
N HIS A 121 -16.91 -7.08 11.93
CA HIS A 121 -16.59 -5.78 11.32
C HIS A 121 -15.19 -5.26 11.66
N THR A 122 -14.14 -5.71 10.97
CA THR A 122 -12.84 -5.03 11.05
C THR A 122 -12.00 -5.18 9.79
N ILE A 123 -12.50 -4.58 8.73
CA ILE A 123 -11.73 -3.52 8.07
C ILE A 123 -12.57 -2.26 8.26
N GLN A 124 -12.14 -1.35 9.13
CA GLN A 124 -12.75 -0.03 9.17
C GLN A 124 -12.18 0.75 8.00
N VAL A 125 -12.80 0.52 6.85
CA VAL A 125 -12.82 1.49 5.78
C VAL A 125 -13.84 2.54 6.23
N LEU A 126 -13.40 3.74 6.60
CA LEU A 126 -14.28 4.76 7.18
C LEU A 126 -15.28 5.25 6.12
N GLY A 127 -16.48 4.67 6.13
CA GLY A 127 -17.68 5.13 5.42
C GLY A 127 -18.92 4.54 6.05
#